data_AF-A0A1C4WNE5-F1
#
_entry.id   AF-A0A1C4WNE5-F1
#
_cell.length_a   1.000
_cell.length_b   1.000
_cell.length_c   1.000
_cell.angle_alpha   90.00
_cell.angle_beta   90.00
_cell.angle_gamma   90.00
#
_symmetry.space_group_name_H-M   'P 1'
#
loop_
_entity.id
_entity.type
_entity.pdbx_description
1 polymer ?
#
loop_
_entity_poly.entity_id
_entity_poly.type
_entity_poly.pdbx_seq_one_letter_code
_entity_poly.pdbx_strand_id
1 'polypeptide(L)'
;MLNEAYAIMIARDWNVPASGAGFVTRFEVDREFVARYPVRQAGGRDILELWVPADELPEFNRHIVGKIEVVHSFRPDSTDTA
;
A
#
# COMPACT_ATOMS: atom_id res chain seq x y z
N MET A 1 -1.88 -1.15 -4.14
CA MET A 1 -3.21 -0.64 -3.78
C MET A 1 -3.46 0.65 -4.52
N LEU A 2 -4.64 0.83 -5.11
CA LEU A 2 -5.03 2.08 -5.79
C LEU A 2 -6.08 2.88 -4.99
N ASN A 3 -6.45 2.41 -3.79
CA ASN A 3 -7.42 3.03 -2.91
C ASN A 3 -6.80 3.27 -1.53
N GLU A 4 -6.65 4.54 -1.15
CA GLU A 4 -6.03 4.94 0.12
C GLU A 4 -6.83 4.51 1.35
N ALA A 5 -8.17 4.64 1.32
CA ALA A 5 -9.03 4.27 2.43
C ALA A 5 -8.91 2.78 2.75
N TYR A 6 -8.75 1.95 1.73
CA TYR A 6 -8.53 0.52 1.91
C TYR A 6 -7.12 0.20 2.44
N ALA A 7 -6.09 0.92 1.97
CA ALA A 7 -4.74 0.78 2.52
C ALA A 7 -4.69 1.16 4.01
N ILE A 8 -5.42 2.21 4.42
CA ILE A 8 -5.61 2.59 5.83
C ILE A 8 -6.27 1.47 6.62
N MET A 9 -7.36 0.90 6.11
CA MET A 9 -8.07 -0.21 6.77
C MET A 9 -7.13 -1.39 7.01
N ILE A 10 -6.36 -1.83 6.00
CA ILE A 10 -5.38 -2.91 6.19
C ILE A 10 -4.34 -2.53 7.24
N ALA A 11 -3.75 -1.34 7.13
CA ALA A 11 -2.70 -0.92 8.04
C ALA A 11 -3.19 -0.86 9.50
N ARG A 12 -4.37 -0.27 9.73
CA ARG A 12 -4.95 -0.08 11.07
C ARG A 12 -5.55 -1.37 11.64
N ASP A 13 -6.39 -2.04 10.86
CA ASP A 13 -7.24 -3.11 11.38
C ASP A 13 -6.58 -4.49 11.30
N TRP A 14 -5.61 -4.68 10.39
CA TRP A 14 -4.95 -5.98 10.20
C TRP A 14 -3.48 -5.94 10.61
N ASN A 15 -2.70 -4.96 10.13
CA ASN A 15 -1.26 -4.92 10.38
C ASN A 15 -0.93 -4.52 11.83
N VAL A 16 -1.63 -3.54 12.43
CA VAL A 16 -1.39 -3.18 13.83
C VAL A 16 -1.62 -4.38 14.77
N PRO A 17 -2.76 -5.11 14.72
CA PRO A 17 -2.93 -6.29 15.57
C PRO A 17 -1.93 -7.41 15.30
N ALA A 18 -1.54 -7.63 14.03
CA ALA A 18 -0.65 -8.72 13.65
C ALA A 18 0.85 -8.43 13.87
N SER A 19 1.27 -7.16 13.85
CA SER A 19 2.68 -6.78 13.78
C SER A 19 3.07 -5.63 14.73
N GLY A 20 2.12 -5.08 15.49
CA GLY A 20 2.36 -4.01 16.46
C GLY A 20 2.58 -2.62 15.86
N ALA A 21 2.46 -2.46 14.54
CA ALA A 21 2.42 -1.19 13.85
C ALA A 21 1.86 -1.37 12.43
N GLY A 22 1.32 -0.30 11.85
CA GLY A 22 0.85 -0.29 10.47
C GLY A 22 1.23 1.02 9.78
N PHE A 23 1.64 0.95 8.52
CA PHE A 23 2.03 2.12 7.74
C PHE A 23 1.37 2.08 6.38
N VAL A 24 0.95 3.25 5.89
CA VAL A 24 0.56 3.43 4.48
C VAL A 24 1.64 4.26 3.82
N THR A 25 2.26 3.71 2.78
CA THR A 25 3.21 4.43 1.94
C THR A 25 2.57 4.84 0.62
N ARG A 26 2.94 6.02 0.14
CA ARG A 26 2.59 6.54 -1.18
C ARG A 26 3.86 6.82 -1.96
N PHE A 27 3.82 6.49 -3.24
CA PHE A 27 4.90 6.80 -4.18
C PHE A 27 4.30 7.05 -5.55
N GLU A 28 5.04 7.78 -6.37
CA GLU A 28 4.69 8.03 -7.77
C GLU A 28 5.44 7.03 -8.66
N VAL A 29 4.82 6.67 -9.78
CA VAL A 29 5.41 5.76 -10.77
C VAL A 29 5.13 6.34 -12.16
N ASP A 30 6.06 6.14 -13.09
CA ASP A 30 5.86 6.54 -14.47
C ASP A 30 4.54 5.98 -15.04
N ARG A 31 3.71 6.89 -15.56
CA ARG A 31 2.34 6.56 -15.97
C ARG A 31 2.29 5.67 -17.21
N GLU A 32 3.18 5.91 -18.17
CA GLU A 32 3.20 5.15 -19.41
C GLU A 32 3.68 3.72 -19.16
N PHE A 33 4.72 3.59 -18.33
CA PHE A 33 5.22 2.31 -17.87
C PHE A 33 4.15 1.54 -17.07
N VAL A 34 3.51 2.16 -16.07
CA VAL A 34 2.60 1.45 -15.18
C VAL A 34 1.31 0.98 -15.86
N ALA A 35 0.91 1.64 -16.95
CA ALA A 35 -0.30 1.32 -17.72
C ALA A 35 -0.27 -0.09 -18.34
N ARG A 36 0.91 -0.74 -18.43
CA ARG A 36 1.07 -2.10 -18.94
C ARG A 36 0.53 -3.18 -17.99
N TYR A 37 0.39 -2.87 -16.70
CA TYR A 37 -0.03 -3.85 -15.71
C TYR A 37 -1.55 -3.81 -15.49
N PRO A 38 -2.19 -4.99 -15.33
CA PRO A 38 -3.62 -5.04 -15.11
C PRO A 38 -4.00 -4.50 -13.73
N VAL A 39 -5.07 -3.69 -13.71
CA VAL A 39 -5.82 -3.42 -12.48
C VAL A 39 -6.80 -4.56 -12.24
N ARG A 40 -6.77 -5.12 -11.04
CA ARG A 40 -7.63 -6.23 -10.62
C ARG A 40 -8.40 -5.85 -9.37
N GLN A 41 -9.60 -6.40 -9.25
CA GLN A 41 -10.34 -6.39 -7.99
C GLN A 41 -9.86 -7.59 -7.15
N ALA A 42 -9.30 -7.33 -5.97
CA ALA A 42 -8.81 -8.37 -5.08
C ALA A 42 -9.69 -8.45 -3.82
N GLY A 43 -10.53 -9.47 -3.71
CA GLY A 43 -11.47 -9.62 -2.58
C GLY A 43 -12.80 -8.88 -2.80
N GLY A 44 -13.18 -7.98 -1.88
CA GLY A 44 -14.38 -7.14 -1.96
C GLY A 44 -14.38 -6.12 -3.11
N ARG A 45 -15.57 -5.60 -3.44
CA ARG A 45 -15.84 -4.80 -4.66
C ARG A 45 -14.97 -3.54 -4.83
N ASP A 46 -14.49 -2.95 -3.74
CA ASP A 46 -13.78 -1.65 -3.75
C ASP A 46 -12.25 -1.78 -3.64
N ILE A 47 -11.73 -3.01 -3.73
CA ILE A 47 -10.31 -3.29 -3.56
C ILE A 47 -9.66 -3.40 -4.93
N LEU A 48 -9.15 -2.27 -5.42
CA LEU A 48 -8.41 -2.19 -6.67
C LEU A 48 -6.90 -2.27 -6.43
N GLU A 49 -6.27 -3.22 -7.11
CA GLU A 49 -4.84 -3.47 -7.04
C GLU A 49 -4.23 -3.47 -8.44
N LEU A 50 -3.03 -2.93 -8.55
CA LEU A 50 -2.18 -3.10 -9.72
C LEU A 50 -1.38 -4.39 -9.54
N TRP A 51 -1.49 -5.32 -10.47
CA TRP A 51 -0.81 -6.62 -10.38
C TRP A 51 0.45 -6.64 -11.24
N VAL A 52 1.61 -6.70 -10.59
CA VAL A 52 2.93 -6.73 -11.22
C VAL A 52 3.50 -8.14 -11.09
N PRO A 53 3.95 -8.78 -12.19
CA PRO A 53 4.67 -10.06 -12.11
C PRO A 53 5.89 -9.96 -11.19
N ALA A 54 6.14 -10.99 -10.39
CA ALA A 54 7.19 -10.95 -9.36
C ALA A 54 8.60 -10.74 -9.96
N ASP A 55 8.85 -11.30 -11.14
CA ASP A 55 10.06 -11.17 -11.94
C ASP A 55 10.25 -9.76 -12.54
N GLU A 56 9.17 -8.97 -12.66
CA GLU A 56 9.23 -7.59 -13.15
C GLU A 56 9.36 -6.54 -12.03
N LEU A 57 9.29 -6.94 -10.75
CA LEU A 57 9.45 -6.02 -9.62
C LEU A 57 10.75 -5.21 -9.64
N PRO A 58 11.93 -5.77 -10.02
CA PRO A 58 13.14 -4.97 -10.15
C PRO A 58 13.00 -3.84 -11.16
N GLU A 59 12.35 -4.09 -12.30
CA GLU A 59 12.09 -3.05 -13.30
C GLU A 59 11.05 -2.06 -12.80
N PHE A 60 9.96 -2.53 -12.18
CA PHE A 60 8.94 -1.66 -11.57
C PHE A 60 9.55 -0.64 -10.61
N ASN A 61 10.45 -1.08 -9.72
CA ASN A 61 11.09 -0.20 -8.75
C ASN A 61 11.96 0.89 -9.38
N ARG A 62 12.49 0.68 -10.60
CA ARG A 62 13.28 1.69 -11.32
C ARG A 62 12.41 2.82 -11.87
N HIS A 63 11.12 2.55 -12.07
CA HIS A 63 10.13 3.53 -12.55
C HIS A 63 9.38 4.23 -11.42
N ILE A 64 9.70 3.93 -10.15
CA ILE A 64 9.27 4.76 -9.02
C ILE A 64 9.99 6.09 -9.15
N VAL A 65 9.21 7.17 -9.21
CA VAL A 65 9.71 8.54 -9.36
C VAL A 65 9.47 9.31 -8.06
N GLY A 66 10.39 10.22 -7.74
CA GLY A 66 10.28 11.03 -6.53
C GLY A 66 10.54 10.23 -5.25
N LYS A 67 9.77 10.53 -4.19
CA LYS A 67 9.96 9.96 -2.86
C LYS A 67 8.90 8.91 -2.56
N ILE A 68 9.29 7.93 -1.74
CA ILE A 68 8.34 7.09 -1.02
C ILE A 68 8.04 7.78 0.31
N GLU A 69 6.78 8.15 0.50
CA GLU A 69 6.31 8.89 1.67
C GLU A 69 5.48 7.97 2.55
N VAL A 70 5.68 8.04 3.87
CA VAL A 70 4.70 7.50 4.82
C VAL A 70 3.61 8.53 4.98
N VAL A 71 2.40 8.21 4.53
CA VAL A 71 1.24 9.11 4.58
C VAL A 71 0.33 8.83 5.77
N HIS A 72 0.35 7.60 6.31
CA HIS A 72 -0.31 7.23 7.57
C HIS A 72 0.57 6.31 8.41
N SER A 73 0.55 6.52 9.72
CA SER A 73 1.21 5.66 10.71
C SER A 73 0.22 5.30 11.80
N PHE A 74 0.11 4.02 12.09
CA PHE A 74 -0.74 3.47 13.14
C PHE A 74 0.12 2.69 14.11
N ARG A 75 -0.18 2.84 15.40
CA ARG A 75 0.41 2.08 16.50
C ARG A 75 -0.72 1.56 17.38
N PRO A 76 -0.49 0.51 18.18
CA PRO A 76 -1.42 0.11 19.22
C PRO A 76 -1.71 1.34 20.07
N ASP A 77 -2.98 1.55 20.43
CA ASP A 77 -3.31 2.54 21.42
C ASP A 77 -2.45 2.24 22.66
N SER A 78 -1.67 3.22 23.10
CA SER A 78 -1.09 3.16 24.42
C SER A 78 -2.28 3.26 25.38
N THR A 79 -2.79 2.11 25.84
CA THR A 79 -3.54 2.06 27.09
C THR A 79 -2.60 2.57 28.15
N ASP A 80 -2.67 3.88 28.40
CA ASP A 80 -2.06 4.52 29.55
C ASP A 80 -2.73 3.88 30.75
N THR A 81 -2.02 2.92 31.36
CA THR A 81 -2.45 2.30 32.60
C THR A 81 -2.07 3.29 33.69
N ALA A 82 -2.97 4.24 33.93
CA ALA A 82 -2.99 5.04 35.15
C ALA A 82 -3.50 4.18 36.33
#